data_AF-A0A9Q1MI05-F1
#
_entry.id   AF-A0A9Q1MI05-F1
#
_cell.length_a   1.000
_cell.length_b   1.000
_cell.length_c   1.000
_cell.angle_alpha   90.00
_cell.angle_beta   90.00
_cell.angle_gamma   90.00
#
_symmetry.space_group_name_H-M   'P 1'
#
loop_
_entity.id
_entity.type
_entity.pdbx_description
1 polymer ?
#
loop_
_entity_poly.entity_id
_entity_poly.type
_entity_poly.pdbx_seq_one_letter_code
_entity_poly.pdbx_strand_id
1 'polypeptide(L)'
;MCCRCIPYRYRNSYCHSGSNIDDLEFLLISSQKSPRLMFPKGGWELDESLKDAALRETFEEAGVLGDVKVQDYLGSWSFKSKSQGTFHEGHMLPLHVTEELDDWPEKSARRRLWVCF
;
A
#
# COMPACT_ATOMS: atom_id res chain seq x y z
N MET A 1 -2.82 10.75 -12.12
CA MET A 1 -2.65 9.27 -12.30
C MET A 1 -2.95 8.62 -10.95
N CYS A 2 -2.83 7.29 -10.79
CA CYS A 2 -3.07 6.66 -9.48
C CYS A 2 -1.85 5.83 -9.07
N CYS A 3 -1.39 5.97 -7.84
CA CYS A 3 -0.38 5.10 -7.25
C CYS A 3 -1.06 4.14 -6.26
N ARG A 4 -0.59 2.91 -6.18
CA ARG A 4 -1.05 1.91 -5.21
C ARG A 4 0.16 1.32 -4.54
N CYS A 5 0.15 1.29 -3.22
CA CYS A 5 1.21 0.67 -2.45
C CYS A 5 0.77 -0.69 -1.96
N ILE A 6 1.70 -1.63 -1.94
CA ILE A 6 1.50 -2.95 -1.34
C ILE A 6 2.41 -2.99 -0.12
N PRO A 7 1.93 -2.57 1.07
CA PRO A 7 2.73 -2.58 2.28
C PRO A 7 2.86 -4.02 2.75
N TYR A 8 4.08 -4.45 3.02
CA TYR A 8 4.38 -5.79 3.50
C TYR A 8 5.45 -5.75 4.59
N ARG A 9 5.44 -6.76 5.45
CA ARG A 9 6.51 -7.00 6.44
C ARG A 9 6.72 -8.50 6.64
N TYR A 10 7.86 -8.85 7.20
CA TYR A 10 8.09 -10.22 7.68
C TYR A 10 7.73 -10.30 9.16
N ARG A 11 6.96 -11.31 9.53
CA ARG A 11 6.77 -11.67 10.94
C ARG A 11 8.12 -12.08 11.49
N ASN A 12 8.49 -11.56 12.66
CA ASN A 12 9.74 -11.93 13.29
C ASN A 12 9.60 -13.36 13.85
N SER A 13 9.84 -14.37 13.02
CA SER A 13 9.90 -15.76 13.43
C SER A 13 11.28 -16.01 14.06
N TYR A 14 11.33 -16.06 15.39
CA TYR A 14 12.54 -16.36 16.17
C TYR A 14 13.15 -17.75 15.87
N CYS A 15 12.53 -18.50 14.97
CA CYS A 15 12.86 -19.87 14.64
C CYS A 15 12.68 -20.09 13.13
N HIS A 16 13.54 -19.52 12.29
CA HIS A 16 14.17 -20.20 11.15
C HIS A 16 15.07 -19.22 10.37
N SER A 17 16.26 -19.70 10.02
CA SER A 17 17.25 -18.96 9.25
C SER A 17 16.83 -18.92 7.77
N GLY A 18 15.87 -18.06 7.44
CA GLY A 18 15.44 -17.80 6.07
C GLY A 18 14.07 -17.12 6.02
N SER A 19 13.91 -16.10 5.16
CA SER A 19 12.64 -15.44 4.89
C SER A 19 11.69 -16.40 4.15
N ASN A 20 10.88 -17.15 4.90
CA ASN A 20 9.83 -17.99 4.34
C ASN A 20 8.67 -17.09 3.85
N ILE A 21 8.04 -17.46 2.73
CA ILE A 21 6.80 -16.81 2.24
C ILE A 21 5.70 -16.88 3.31
N ASP A 22 5.68 -17.94 4.12
CA ASP A 22 4.73 -18.11 5.21
C ASP A 22 4.86 -17.03 6.31
N ASP A 23 6.01 -16.35 6.40
CA ASP A 23 6.23 -15.24 7.34
C ASP A 23 5.86 -13.87 6.74
N LEU A 24 5.39 -13.82 5.49
CA LEU A 24 5.04 -12.58 4.81
C LEU A 24 3.63 -12.11 5.21
N GLU A 25 3.55 -10.90 5.73
CA GLU A 25 2.30 -10.22 6.04
C GLU A 25 2.10 -9.02 5.12
N PHE A 26 0.87 -8.84 4.66
CA PHE A 26 0.45 -7.68 3.85
C PHE A 26 -0.54 -6.81 4.62
N LEU A 27 -0.43 -5.51 4.44
CA LEU A 27 -1.36 -4.55 5.03
C LEU A 27 -2.48 -4.21 4.06
N LEU A 28 -3.70 -4.45 4.52
CA LEU A 28 -4.93 -4.01 3.87
C LEU A 28 -5.64 -2.98 4.73
N ILE A 29 -6.36 -2.07 4.08
CA ILE A 29 -7.21 -1.08 4.72
C ILE A 29 -8.66 -1.23 4.27
N SER A 30 -9.60 -0.93 5.17
CA SER A 30 -11.02 -0.91 4.83
C SER A 30 -11.36 0.26 3.90
N SER A 31 -12.23 0.04 2.92
CA SER A 31 -12.80 1.13 2.13
C SER A 31 -13.81 1.95 2.96
N GLN A 32 -13.81 3.28 2.80
CA GLN A 32 -14.78 4.16 3.48
C GLN A 32 -16.24 3.91 3.06
N LYS A 33 -16.45 3.41 1.83
CA LYS A 33 -17.79 3.27 1.22
C LYS A 33 -18.29 1.83 1.12
N SER A 34 -17.47 0.84 1.49
CA SER A 34 -17.83 -0.57 1.35
C SER A 34 -17.05 -1.44 2.33
N PRO A 35 -17.54 -2.64 2.69
CA PRO A 35 -16.82 -3.56 3.56
C PRO A 35 -15.62 -4.22 2.88
N ARG A 36 -15.19 -3.73 1.71
CA ARG A 36 -14.07 -4.30 0.96
C ARG A 36 -12.76 -3.85 1.58
N LEU A 37 -11.85 -4.80 1.69
CA LEU A 37 -10.45 -4.54 1.97
C LEU A 37 -9.73 -4.18 0.67
N MET A 38 -8.79 -3.26 0.77
CA MET A 38 -8.00 -2.81 -0.37
C MET A 38 -6.62 -2.38 0.08
N PHE A 39 -5.69 -2.39 -0.86
CA PHE A 39 -4.41 -1.73 -0.67
C PHE A 39 -4.55 -0.21 -0.65
N PRO A 40 -3.69 0.49 0.09
CA PRO A 40 -3.58 1.94 0.05
C PRO A 40 -3.40 2.42 -1.39
N LYS A 41 -4.19 3.42 -1.77
CA LYS A 41 -4.14 3.99 -3.12
C LYS A 41 -4.24 5.51 -3.03
N GLY A 42 -3.61 6.20 -3.95
CA GLY A 42 -3.55 7.65 -3.89
C GLY A 42 -3.49 8.35 -5.23
N GLY A 43 -3.70 9.66 -5.17
CA GLY A 43 -3.42 10.53 -6.29
C GLY A 43 -1.91 10.58 -6.52
N TRP A 44 -1.50 10.59 -7.79
CA TRP A 44 -0.15 11.01 -8.16
C TRP A 44 -0.25 12.35 -8.88
N GLU A 45 0.28 13.40 -8.24
CA GLU A 45 0.40 14.75 -8.80
C GLU A 45 1.63 14.86 -9.71
N LEU A 46 1.62 15.79 -10.66
CA LEU A 46 2.67 15.89 -11.70
C LEU A 46 4.00 16.46 -11.19
N ASP A 47 4.00 17.06 -10.01
CA ASP A 47 5.13 17.73 -9.36
C ASP A 47 5.83 16.87 -8.29
N GLU A 48 5.31 15.68 -7.97
CA GLU A 48 5.91 14.74 -7.02
C GLU A 48 6.40 13.46 -7.73
N SER A 49 7.39 12.76 -7.14
CA SER A 49 7.79 11.46 -7.66
C SER A 49 6.75 10.39 -7.32
N LEU A 50 6.62 9.38 -8.18
CA LEU A 50 5.70 8.25 -7.92
C LEU A 50 5.95 7.60 -6.55
N LYS A 51 7.22 7.54 -6.13
CA LYS A 51 7.64 6.99 -4.83
C LYS A 51 7.14 7.86 -3.68
N ASP A 52 7.30 9.17 -3.79
CA ASP A 52 6.92 10.10 -2.73
C ASP A 52 5.39 10.15 -2.58
N ALA A 53 4.68 10.16 -3.70
CA ALA A 53 3.22 10.04 -3.72
C ALA A 53 2.75 8.76 -3.01
N ALA A 54 3.34 7.62 -3.38
CA ALA A 54 3.09 6.31 -2.78
C ALA A 54 3.31 6.28 -1.26
N LEU A 55 4.43 6.87 -0.78
CA LEU A 55 4.77 6.95 0.63
C LEU A 55 3.78 7.84 1.39
N ARG A 56 3.51 9.05 0.88
CA ARG A 56 2.57 10.01 1.47
C ARG A 56 1.18 9.40 1.64
N GLU A 57 0.66 8.80 0.57
CA GLU A 57 -0.69 8.23 0.53
C GLU A 57 -0.81 7.00 1.44
N THR A 58 0.23 6.18 1.53
CA THR A 58 0.24 5.04 2.46
C THR A 58 0.28 5.49 3.91
N PHE A 59 1.04 6.54 4.21
CA PHE A 59 1.05 7.15 5.54
C PHE A 59 -0.32 7.73 5.90
N GLU A 60 -0.95 8.47 5.00
CA GLU A 60 -2.25 9.09 5.21
C GLU A 60 -3.37 8.04 5.39
N GLU A 61 -3.43 7.03 4.52
CA GLU A 61 -4.50 6.03 4.54
C GLU A 61 -4.29 4.90 5.56
N ALA A 62 -3.04 4.52 5.83
CA ALA A 62 -2.71 3.31 6.60
C ALA A 62 -1.78 3.55 7.81
N GLY A 63 -1.15 4.72 7.92
CA GLY A 63 -0.30 5.06 9.07
C GLY A 63 0.97 4.23 9.17
N VAL A 64 1.53 3.79 8.03
CA VAL A 64 2.78 3.02 8.01
C VAL A 64 3.87 3.73 7.23
N LEU A 65 5.10 3.58 7.70
CA LEU A 65 6.31 4.10 7.08
C LEU A 65 7.22 2.94 6.70
N GLY A 66 8.06 3.16 5.70
CA GLY A 66 8.88 2.09 5.16
C GLY A 66 9.67 2.48 3.93
N ASP A 67 10.34 1.47 3.39
CA ASP A 67 11.18 1.60 2.21
C ASP A 67 10.46 1.07 0.98
N VAL A 68 10.29 1.96 0.00
CA VAL A 68 9.87 1.56 -1.35
C VAL A 68 11.12 1.30 -2.19
N LYS A 69 11.31 0.06 -2.61
CA LYS A 69 12.34 -0.30 -3.59
C LYS A 69 11.78 -0.10 -4.99
N VAL A 70 12.06 1.07 -5.57
CA VAL A 70 11.60 1.47 -6.90
C VAL A 70 12.07 0.52 -8.02
N GLN A 71 13.18 -0.19 -7.78
CA GLN A 71 13.72 -1.22 -8.69
C GLN A 71 12.78 -2.43 -8.83
N ASP A 72 11.89 -2.64 -7.85
CA ASP A 72 10.91 -3.72 -7.80
C ASP A 72 9.51 -3.23 -8.20
N TYR A 73 9.44 -2.29 -9.16
CA TYR A 73 8.17 -1.86 -9.73
C TYR A 73 7.37 -3.08 -10.21
N LEU A 74 6.21 -3.32 -9.58
CA LEU A 74 5.40 -4.54 -9.82
C LEU A 74 4.65 -4.49 -11.15
N GLY A 75 4.71 -3.37 -11.88
CA GLY A 75 4.11 -3.18 -13.20
C GLY A 75 3.01 -2.13 -13.22
N SER A 76 2.66 -1.70 -14.45
CA SER A 76 1.54 -0.79 -14.72
C SER A 76 0.24 -1.58 -14.80
N TRP A 77 -0.78 -1.15 -14.07
CA TRP A 77 -2.12 -1.72 -14.12
C TRP A 77 -3.11 -0.73 -14.71
N SER A 78 -3.74 -1.11 -15.81
CA SER A 78 -4.80 -0.32 -16.44
C SER A 78 -6.14 -0.65 -15.80
N PHE A 79 -6.80 0.31 -15.15
CA PHE A 79 -8.19 0.14 -14.70
C PHE A 79 -9.12 1.15 -15.37
N LYS A 80 -10.32 0.67 -15.74
CA LYS A 80 -11.37 1.50 -16.33
C LYS A 80 -12.23 2.09 -15.21
N SER A 81 -12.29 3.41 -15.08
CA SER A 81 -13.25 4.00 -14.13
C SER A 81 -14.68 3.83 -14.66
N LYS A 82 -15.63 3.53 -13.76
CA LYS A 82 -17.05 3.35 -14.11
C LYS A 82 -17.73 4.66 -14.56
N SER A 83 -17.11 5.81 -14.34
CA SER A 83 -17.75 7.13 -14.52
C SER A 83 -17.40 7.85 -15.82
N GLN A 84 -16.31 7.50 -16.50
CA GLN A 84 -15.83 8.32 -17.63
C GLN A 84 -15.26 7.55 -18.84
N GLY A 85 -15.24 6.21 -18.83
CA GLY A 85 -14.70 5.45 -19.96
C GLY A 85 -13.20 5.63 -20.21
N THR A 86 -12.52 6.41 -19.36
CA THR A 86 -11.09 6.70 -19.41
C THR A 86 -10.30 5.58 -18.75
N PHE A 87 -9.22 5.13 -19.41
CA PHE A 87 -8.24 4.23 -18.83
C PHE A 87 -7.37 5.03 -17.87
N HIS A 88 -7.34 4.63 -16.60
CA HIS A 88 -6.40 5.17 -15.64
C HIS A 88 -5.23 4.19 -15.51
N GLU A 89 -4.03 4.68 -15.76
CA GLU A 89 -2.81 3.95 -15.48
C GLU A 89 -2.52 4.04 -13.97
N GLY A 90 -2.54 2.88 -13.34
CA GLY A 90 -2.22 2.67 -11.93
C GLY A 90 -0.82 2.08 -11.81
N HIS A 91 -0.02 2.61 -10.91
CA HIS A 91 1.32 2.09 -10.64
C HIS A 91 1.30 1.32 -9.32
N MET A 92 1.84 0.09 -9.29
CA MET A 92 1.96 -0.67 -8.03
C MET A 92 3.38 -0.69 -7.51
N LEU A 93 3.56 -0.30 -6.25
CA LEU A 93 4.85 -0.24 -5.58
C LEU A 93 4.85 -1.09 -4.31
N PRO A 94 5.81 -2.01 -4.15
CA PRO A 94 6.00 -2.72 -2.90
C PRO A 94 6.60 -1.76 -1.86
N LEU A 95 6.05 -1.78 -0.64
CA LEU A 95 6.54 -0.98 0.48
C LEU A 95 6.89 -1.91 1.63
N HIS A 96 8.18 -2.01 1.95
CA HIS A 96 8.63 -2.76 3.12
C HIS A 96 8.39 -1.92 4.37
N VAL A 97 7.40 -2.30 5.16
CA VAL A 97 7.01 -1.55 6.37
C VAL A 97 8.06 -1.76 7.45
N THR A 98 8.66 -0.66 7.87
CA THR A 98 9.64 -0.62 8.98
C THR A 98 9.01 -0.07 10.25
N GLU A 99 7.96 0.73 10.12
CA GLU A 99 7.30 1.39 11.24
C GLU A 99 5.77 1.46 11.03
N GLU A 100 5.03 1.18 12.09
CA GLU A 100 3.57 1.28 12.15
C GLU A 100 3.21 2.30 13.23
N LEU A 101 2.55 3.38 12.83
CA LEU A 101 2.21 4.48 13.73
C LEU A 101 0.89 4.21 14.44
N ASP A 102 0.81 4.61 15.70
CA ASP A 102 -0.43 4.48 16.47
C ASP A 102 -1.46 5.53 16.09
N ASP A 103 -1.04 6.70 15.59
CA ASP A 103 -1.92 7.79 15.17
C ASP A 103 -1.55 8.27 13.75
N TRP A 104 -2.55 8.45 12.90
CA TRP A 104 -2.37 8.81 11.49
C TRP A 104 -3.63 9.50 10.91
N PRO A 105 -3.51 10.24 9.79
CA PRO A 105 -4.57 11.13 9.30
C PRO A 105 -5.94 10.46 9.08
N GLU A 106 -6.00 9.29 8.43
CA GLU A 106 -7.28 8.59 8.16
C GLU A 106 -7.65 7.51 9.19
N LYS A 107 -7.06 7.50 10.39
CA LYS A 107 -7.31 6.46 11.41
C LYS A 107 -8.79 6.27 11.76
N SER A 108 -9.55 7.36 11.78
CA SER A 108 -10.99 7.33 12.08
C SER A 108 -11.84 6.83 10.90
N ALA A 109 -11.33 6.91 9.68
CA ALA A 109 -12.03 6.56 8.44
C ALA A 109 -11.63 5.18 7.88
N ARG A 110 -10.45 4.67 8.26
CA ARG A 110 -9.87 3.42 7.76
C ARG A 110 -9.51 2.50 8.92
N ARG A 111 -9.80 1.22 8.77
CA ARG A 111 -9.28 0.15 9.65
C ARG A 111 -8.18 -0.60 8.92
N ARG A 112 -7.05 -0.79 9.60
CA ARG A 112 -5.92 -1.59 9.11
C ARG A 112 -6.06 -3.06 9.48
N LEU A 113 -5.65 -3.95 8.60
CA LEU A 113 -5.61 -5.38 8.81
C LEU A 113 -4.36 -5.97 8.18
N TRP A 114 -3.54 -6.61 8.99
CA TRP A 114 -2.44 -7.45 8.51
C TRP A 114 -2.99 -8.83 8.14
N VAL A 115 -2.67 -9.29 6.95
CA VAL A 115 -3.05 -10.61 6.43
C VAL A 115 -1.80 -11.40 6.07
N CYS A 116 -1.73 -12.64 6.55
CA CYS A 116 -0.72 -13.61 6.13
C CYS A 116 -1.16 -14.29 4.83
N PHE A 117 -0.21 -14.89 4.11
CA PHE A 117 -0.49 -15.75 2.97
C PHE A 117 -1.11 -17.10 3.39
#